data_AF-A0A7C9KTW8-F1
#
_entry.id   AF-A0A7C9KTW8-F1
#
_cell.length_a   1.000
_cell.length_b   1.000
_cell.length_c   1.000
_cell.angle_alpha   90.00
_cell.angle_beta   90.00
_cell.angle_gamma   90.00
#
_symmetry.space_group_name_H-M   'P 1'
#
loop_
_entity.id
_entity.type
_entity.pdbx_description
1 polymer ?
#
loop_
_entity_poly.entity_id
_entity_poly.type
_entity_poly.pdbx_seq_one_letter_code
_entity_poly.pdbx_strand_id
1 'polypeptide(L)'
;MSITLSTTTHRTFEMITVTDKCFLLKTAGSDLVFQLFHKCMSNNSENLYPCYEDGRPAFSFGLFSPAEIEKAWNKVLDNMIFFLVEIRGYVGDMKFPIRSICCAPSFYALYQHLDKEMFTWWGEGEYNEDTNVWDYRDISADVPDVWKIDREAAKSALRHGLLPFWLWV
;
A
#
# COMPACT_ATOMS: atom_id res chain seq x y z
N MET A 1 14.14 10.89 -5.72
CA MET A 1 14.19 11.81 -4.56
C MET A 1 13.95 10.94 -3.33
N SER A 2 14.86 10.94 -2.36
CA SER A 2 14.75 10.06 -1.18
C SER A 2 13.84 10.69 -0.12
N ILE A 3 12.89 9.92 0.43
CA ILE A 3 12.02 10.37 1.53
C ILE A 3 12.69 10.00 2.85
N THR A 4 12.97 11.00 3.68
CA THR A 4 13.59 10.80 4.99
C THR A 4 12.61 11.06 6.13
N LEU A 5 12.66 10.23 7.18
CA LEU A 5 11.96 10.45 8.44
C LEU A 5 12.95 10.69 9.58
N SER A 6 12.56 11.52 10.55
CA SER A 6 13.33 11.75 11.77
C SER A 6 12.58 11.30 13.02
N THR A 7 13.28 10.64 13.94
CA THR A 7 12.74 10.26 15.25
C THR A 7 12.82 11.44 16.24
N THR A 8 12.16 11.30 17.39
CA THR A 8 12.22 12.27 18.51
C THR A 8 13.63 12.43 19.10
N THR A 9 14.53 11.48 18.86
CA THR A 9 15.95 11.54 19.26
C THR A 9 16.86 12.06 18.13
N HIS A 10 16.28 12.64 17.07
CA HIS A 10 16.97 13.18 15.90
C HIS A 10 17.74 12.16 15.06
N ARG A 11 17.41 10.87 15.15
CA ARG A 11 17.93 9.86 14.22
C ARG A 11 17.17 9.93 12.91
N THR A 12 17.89 9.91 11.79
CA THR A 12 17.32 9.99 10.45
C THR A 12 17.31 8.63 9.78
N PHE A 13 16.22 8.37 9.07
CA PHE A 13 15.98 7.15 8.34
C PHE A 13 15.61 7.49 6.90
N GLU A 14 16.21 6.79 5.95
CA GLU A 14 15.86 6.82 4.54
C GLU A 14 14.82 5.73 4.26
N MET A 15 13.72 6.11 3.61
CA MET A 15 12.70 5.19 3.16
C MET A 15 13.16 4.48 1.88
N ILE A 16 13.12 3.15 1.89
CA ILE A 16 13.50 2.30 0.77
C ILE A 16 12.30 1.67 0.06
N THR A 17 11.22 1.39 0.79
CA THR A 17 10.00 0.78 0.25
C THR A 17 8.81 1.17 1.10
N VAL A 18 7.64 1.27 0.49
CA VAL A 18 6.37 1.57 1.12
C VAL A 18 5.32 0.60 0.66
N THR A 19 4.59 0.07 1.64
CA THR A 19 3.38 -0.73 1.42
C THR A 19 2.16 -0.02 2.01
N ASP A 20 0.99 -0.61 1.80
CA ASP A 20 -0.26 -0.24 2.47
C ASP A 20 -0.18 -0.33 4.01
N LYS A 21 0.78 -1.07 4.57
CA LYS A 21 0.90 -1.38 6.01
C LYS A 21 2.16 -0.86 6.69
N CYS A 22 3.24 -0.62 5.96
CA CYS A 22 4.50 -0.21 6.57
C CYS A 22 5.39 0.63 5.65
N PHE A 23 6.34 1.31 6.28
CA PHE A 23 7.55 1.82 5.63
C PHE A 23 8.71 0.89 5.95
N LEU A 24 9.46 0.50 4.93
CA LEU A 24 10.79 -0.10 5.10
C LEU A 24 11.81 1.03 5.02
N LEU A 25 12.69 1.07 6.02
CA LEU A 25 13.58 2.18 6.30
C LEU A 25 15.01 1.67 6.52
N LYS A 26 16.02 2.49 6.24
CA LYS A 26 17.42 2.24 6.60
C LYS A 26 18.05 3.48 7.20
N THR A 27 19.14 3.32 7.95
CA THR A 27 19.93 4.46 8.44
C THR A 27 21.14 4.69 7.53
N ALA A 28 21.69 5.90 7.54
CA ALA A 28 22.89 6.20 6.77
C ALA A 28 24.09 5.38 7.30
N GLY A 29 24.72 4.61 6.40
CA GLY A 29 25.90 3.81 6.74
C GLY A 29 25.60 2.47 7.44
N SER A 30 24.35 2.02 7.44
CA SER A 30 23.95 0.69 7.91
C SER A 30 23.13 -0.03 6.85
N ASP A 31 23.38 -1.33 6.70
CA ASP A 31 22.58 -2.21 5.84
C ASP A 31 21.33 -2.77 6.56
N LEU A 32 21.14 -2.41 7.83
CA LEU A 32 19.99 -2.84 8.61
C LEU A 32 18.70 -2.20 8.08
N VAL A 33 17.68 -3.06 7.87
CA VAL A 33 16.36 -2.66 7.42
C VAL A 33 15.40 -2.66 8.61
N PHE A 34 14.69 -1.55 8.73
CA PHE A 34 13.72 -1.30 9.77
C PHE A 34 12.32 -1.25 9.18
N GLN A 35 11.36 -1.86 9.87
CA GLN A 35 9.95 -1.81 9.51
C GLN A 35 9.21 -0.90 10.48
N LEU A 36 8.63 0.18 9.95
CA LEU A 36 7.72 1.06 10.67
C LEU A 36 6.30 0.76 10.20
N PHE A 37 5.51 0.10 11.04
CA PHE A 37 4.10 -0.12 10.72
C PHE A 37 3.35 1.20 10.80
N HIS A 38 2.55 1.49 9.79
CA HIS A 38 1.58 2.57 9.81
C HIS A 38 0.22 1.95 9.57
N LYS A 39 -0.79 2.38 10.34
CA LYS A 39 -2.15 2.24 9.85
C LYS A 39 -2.38 3.46 8.97
N CYS A 40 -2.86 3.24 7.75
CA CYS A 40 -3.48 4.27 6.92
C CYS A 40 -4.76 4.87 7.58
N MET A 41 -4.92 4.75 8.90
CA MET A 41 -6.03 5.22 9.70
C MET A 41 -5.58 6.46 10.47
N SER A 42 -6.04 7.63 10.01
CA SER A 42 -5.84 8.92 10.66
C SER A 42 -6.81 9.11 11.83
N ASN A 43 -6.86 8.17 12.77
CA ASN A 43 -7.21 8.64 14.11
C ASN A 43 -6.05 9.46 14.62
N ASN A 44 -6.34 10.42 15.53
CA ASN A 44 -5.32 11.11 16.32
C ASN A 44 -4.32 10.07 16.77
N SER A 45 -3.22 10.09 16.05
CA SER A 45 -2.17 9.12 16.10
C SER A 45 -1.53 9.32 17.45
N GLU A 46 -1.95 8.51 18.41
CA GLU A 46 -1.13 8.27 19.57
C GLU A 46 0.25 7.83 19.06
N ASN A 47 1.32 8.16 19.78
CA ASN A 47 2.72 7.83 19.46
C ASN A 47 2.96 6.30 19.48
N LEU A 48 2.20 5.53 18.69
CA LEU A 48 2.00 4.09 18.81
C LEU A 48 2.59 3.29 17.66
N TYR A 49 3.37 3.90 16.78
CA TYR A 49 4.00 3.18 15.67
C TYR A 49 5.46 2.87 16.02
N PRO A 50 5.73 1.76 16.71
CA PRO A 50 7.08 1.32 16.98
C PRO A 50 7.80 0.97 15.68
N CYS A 51 9.07 1.34 15.64
CA CYS A 51 10.02 0.88 14.66
C CYS A 51 10.53 -0.50 15.07
N TYR A 52 10.57 -1.44 14.13
CA TYR A 52 11.11 -2.78 14.36
C TYR A 52 12.34 -3.01 13.50
N GLU A 53 13.38 -3.58 14.08
CA GLU A 53 14.56 -4.11 13.38
C GLU A 53 14.43 -5.63 13.37
N ASP A 54 14.34 -6.25 12.18
CA ASP A 54 14.17 -7.70 12.04
C ASP A 54 13.07 -8.29 12.96
N GLY A 55 11.94 -7.59 13.06
CA GLY A 55 10.79 -7.99 13.88
C GLY A 55 10.91 -7.72 15.38
N ARG A 56 11.99 -7.08 15.85
CA ARG A 56 12.19 -6.72 17.26
C ARG A 56 12.06 -5.21 17.48
N PRO A 57 11.38 -4.73 18.54
CA PRO A 57 11.26 -3.30 18.79
C PRO A 57 12.62 -2.61 18.93
N ALA A 58 12.86 -1.57 18.14
CA ALA A 58 14.12 -0.86 18.05
C ALA A 58 14.14 0.39 18.95
N PHE A 59 13.96 0.20 20.27
CA PHE A 59 13.77 1.31 21.24
C PHE A 59 14.93 2.32 21.29
N SER A 60 16.16 1.91 20.93
CA SER A 60 17.37 2.75 20.94
C SER A 60 17.31 3.93 19.98
N PHE A 61 16.46 3.87 18.95
CA PHE A 61 16.36 4.92 17.93
C PHE A 61 15.28 5.97 18.22
N GLY A 62 14.51 5.81 19.30
CA GLY A 62 13.39 6.69 19.63
C GLY A 62 12.12 6.38 18.81
N LEU A 63 11.10 7.22 18.98
CA LEU A 63 9.81 7.08 18.29
C LEU A 63 9.71 8.07 17.13
N PHE A 64 8.92 7.73 16.12
CA PHE A 64 8.52 8.69 15.09
C PHE A 64 7.30 9.46 15.56
N SER A 65 7.36 10.79 15.45
CA SER A 65 6.16 11.60 15.70
C SER A 65 5.13 11.32 14.60
N PRO A 66 3.84 11.37 14.92
CA PRO A 66 2.84 11.13 13.91
C PRO A 66 2.77 12.16 12.79
N ALA A 67 3.11 13.41 13.09
CA ALA A 67 3.23 14.46 12.08
C ALA A 67 4.33 14.11 11.05
N GLU A 68 5.41 13.45 11.50
CA GLU A 68 6.48 12.99 10.61
C GLU A 68 6.01 11.81 9.73
N ILE A 69 5.25 10.87 10.29
CA ILE A 69 4.64 9.76 9.56
C ILE A 69 3.65 10.28 8.50
N GLU A 70 2.77 11.21 8.87
CA GLU A 70 1.82 11.84 7.95
C GLU A 70 2.53 12.61 6.84
N LYS A 71 3.58 13.37 7.17
CA LYS A 71 4.38 14.09 6.17
C LYS A 71 5.07 13.14 5.20
N ALA A 72 5.63 12.03 5.70
CA ALA A 72 6.23 11.00 4.85
C ALA A 72 5.18 10.38 3.92
N TRP A 73 4.01 10.04 4.46
CA TRP A 73 2.89 9.50 3.68
C TRP A 73 2.43 10.45 2.58
N ASN A 74 2.22 11.72 2.90
CA ASN A 74 1.81 12.72 1.92
C ASN A 74 2.84 12.86 0.79
N LYS A 75 4.15 12.83 1.11
CA LYS A 75 5.21 12.85 0.11
C LYS A 75 5.23 11.62 -0.80
N VAL A 76 4.99 10.43 -0.24
CA VAL A 76 4.85 9.20 -1.04
C VAL A 76 3.71 9.36 -2.03
N LEU A 77 2.56 9.81 -1.52
CA LEU A 77 1.35 9.99 -2.31
C LEU A 77 1.39 11.16 -3.30
N ASP A 78 2.30 12.13 -3.13
CA ASP A 78 2.40 13.32 -4.03
C ASP A 78 2.78 12.93 -5.45
N ASN A 79 3.50 11.83 -5.60
CA ASN A 79 3.98 11.33 -6.90
C ASN A 79 3.13 10.17 -7.44
N MET A 80 1.96 9.91 -6.84
CA MET A 80 1.09 8.79 -7.19
C MET A 80 -0.23 9.28 -7.77
N ILE A 81 -0.76 8.50 -8.70
CA ILE A 81 -2.11 8.62 -9.21
C ILE A 81 -2.98 7.62 -8.46
N PHE A 82 -4.16 8.07 -8.03
CA PHE A 82 -5.14 7.26 -7.33
C PHE A 82 -6.13 6.67 -8.33
N PHE A 83 -6.35 5.37 -8.22
CA PHE A 83 -7.29 4.63 -9.03
C PHE A 83 -8.29 3.91 -8.12
N LEU A 84 -9.56 3.92 -8.50
CA LEU A 84 -10.54 2.98 -8.00
C LEU A 84 -10.56 1.80 -8.97
N VAL A 85 -10.22 0.63 -8.44
CA VAL A 85 -10.20 -0.62 -9.20
C VAL A 85 -11.37 -1.47 -8.71
N GLU A 86 -12.23 -1.89 -9.63
CA GLU A 86 -13.25 -2.91 -9.34
C GLU A 86 -12.72 -4.26 -9.79
N ILE A 87 -12.71 -5.22 -8.88
CA ILE A 87 -12.39 -6.63 -9.13
C ILE A 87 -13.71 -7.38 -9.03
N ARG A 88 -14.04 -8.21 -10.01
CA ARG A 88 -15.23 -9.06 -9.92
C ARG A 88 -14.77 -10.50 -9.83
N GLY A 89 -15.07 -11.13 -8.70
CA GLY A 89 -14.93 -12.58 -8.55
C GLY A 89 -16.18 -13.30 -9.05
N TYR A 90 -16.01 -14.48 -9.63
CA TYR A 90 -17.07 -15.35 -10.11
C TYR A 90 -16.93 -16.74 -9.47
N VAL A 91 -18.04 -17.25 -8.92
CA VAL A 91 -18.16 -18.64 -8.46
C VAL A 91 -19.34 -19.25 -9.20
N GLY A 92 -19.06 -20.03 -10.26
CA GLY A 92 -20.07 -20.37 -11.27
C GLY A 92 -20.66 -19.08 -11.89
N ASP A 93 -21.98 -18.97 -11.90
CA ASP A 93 -22.68 -17.79 -12.43
C ASP A 93 -22.82 -16.63 -11.42
N MET A 94 -22.37 -16.81 -10.17
CA MET A 94 -22.50 -15.80 -9.12
C MET A 94 -21.33 -14.81 -9.17
N LYS A 95 -21.66 -13.51 -9.14
CA LYS A 95 -20.69 -12.41 -9.22
C LYS A 95 -20.54 -11.67 -7.89
N PHE A 96 -19.30 -11.44 -7.48
CA PHE A 96 -18.91 -10.77 -6.24
C PHE A 96 -18.00 -9.56 -6.55
N PRO A 97 -18.54 -8.34 -6.65
CA PRO A 97 -17.74 -7.15 -6.93
C PRO A 97 -17.06 -6.63 -5.66
N ILE A 98 -15.78 -6.32 -5.76
CA ILE A 98 -14.98 -5.74 -4.70
C ILE A 98 -14.24 -4.53 -5.26
N ARG A 99 -14.14 -3.48 -4.46
CA ARG A 99 -13.51 -2.22 -4.87
C ARG A 99 -12.33 -1.93 -3.99
N SER A 100 -11.21 -1.57 -4.61
CA SER A 100 -9.97 -1.22 -3.94
C SER A 100 -9.45 0.11 -4.46
N ILE A 101 -8.88 0.92 -3.56
CA ILE A 101 -8.10 2.08 -3.98
C ILE A 101 -6.68 1.60 -4.26
N CYS A 102 -6.17 1.94 -5.43
CA CYS A 102 -4.83 1.60 -5.87
C CYS A 102 -4.03 2.87 -6.15
N CYS A 103 -2.81 2.93 -5.66
CA CYS A 103 -1.88 4.04 -5.93
C CYS A 103 -0.77 3.58 -6.86
N ALA A 104 -0.67 4.20 -8.04
CA ALA A 104 0.36 3.88 -9.01
C ALA A 104 0.90 5.16 -9.68
N PRO A 105 2.17 5.19 -10.12
CA PRO A 105 2.73 6.36 -10.80
C PRO A 105 2.12 6.59 -12.20
N SER A 106 1.54 5.55 -12.80
CA SER A 106 0.84 5.62 -14.09
C SER A 106 -0.16 4.48 -14.23
N PHE A 107 -1.07 4.59 -15.20
CA PHE A 107 -1.99 3.51 -15.55
C PHE A 107 -1.25 2.25 -16.02
N TYR A 108 -0.18 2.41 -16.80
CA TYR A 108 0.64 1.27 -17.25
C TYR A 108 1.28 0.53 -16.07
N ALA A 109 1.84 1.28 -15.11
CA ALA A 109 2.43 0.69 -13.90
C ALA A 109 1.39 -0.03 -13.02
N LEU A 110 0.13 0.42 -13.02
CA LEU A 110 -0.96 -0.28 -12.35
C LEU A 110 -1.18 -1.67 -12.97
N TYR A 111 -1.38 -1.75 -14.29
CA TYR A 111 -1.63 -3.05 -14.95
C TYR A 111 -0.47 -4.02 -14.82
N GLN A 112 0.79 -3.54 -14.89
CA GLN A 112 1.96 -4.39 -14.65
C GLN A 112 2.00 -5.02 -13.25
N HIS A 113 1.30 -4.42 -12.28
CA HIS A 113 1.27 -4.89 -10.90
C HIS A 113 -0.02 -5.64 -10.55
N LEU A 114 -1.12 -5.44 -11.28
CA LEU A 114 -2.40 -6.10 -11.00
C LEU A 114 -2.25 -7.63 -10.95
N ASP A 115 -1.50 -8.25 -11.85
CA ASP A 115 -1.28 -9.70 -11.85
C ASP A 115 -0.70 -10.21 -10.52
N LYS A 116 0.26 -9.47 -9.95
CA LYS A 116 0.92 -9.82 -8.68
C LYS A 116 -0.01 -9.66 -7.48
N GLU A 117 -0.85 -8.63 -7.52
CA GLU A 117 -1.85 -8.38 -6.48
C GLU A 117 -2.97 -9.41 -6.53
N MET A 118 -3.46 -9.73 -7.73
CA MET A 118 -4.47 -10.76 -7.96
C MET A 118 -4.01 -12.12 -7.42
N PHE A 119 -2.72 -12.47 -7.61
CA PHE A 119 -2.12 -13.65 -7.00
C PHE A 119 -2.11 -13.60 -5.46
N THR A 120 -1.72 -12.47 -4.88
CA THR A 120 -1.67 -12.32 -3.42
C THR A 120 -3.06 -12.43 -2.79
N TRP A 121 -4.09 -12.02 -3.52
CA TRP A 121 -5.46 -11.94 -3.03
C TRP A 121 -6.26 -13.24 -3.24
N TRP A 122 -6.06 -13.95 -4.36
CA TRP A 122 -6.82 -15.15 -4.73
C TRP A 122 -5.98 -16.44 -4.81
N GLY A 123 -4.65 -16.35 -4.71
CA GLY A 123 -3.73 -17.48 -4.81
C GLY A 123 -3.21 -17.73 -6.23
N GLU A 124 -2.68 -18.94 -6.45
CA GLU A 124 -2.17 -19.37 -7.75
C GLU A 124 -3.32 -19.57 -8.74
N GLY A 125 -3.27 -18.83 -9.87
CA GLY A 125 -4.22 -18.95 -10.97
C GLY A 125 -3.54 -18.66 -12.32
N GLU A 126 -4.21 -19.03 -13.40
CA GLU A 126 -3.75 -18.82 -14.77
C GLU A 126 -4.47 -17.61 -15.38
N TYR A 127 -3.70 -16.64 -15.89
CA TYR A 127 -4.27 -15.50 -16.59
C TYR A 127 -4.51 -15.85 -18.06
N ASN A 128 -5.74 -15.64 -18.53
CA ASN A 128 -6.12 -15.82 -19.92
C ASN A 128 -6.20 -14.45 -20.61
N GLU A 129 -5.25 -14.16 -21.49
CA GLU A 129 -5.17 -12.89 -22.23
C GLU A 129 -6.35 -12.69 -23.20
N ASP A 130 -6.94 -13.76 -23.75
CA ASP A 130 -8.03 -13.66 -24.72
C ASP A 130 -9.33 -13.17 -24.05
N THR A 131 -9.55 -13.56 -22.80
CA THR A 131 -10.75 -13.19 -22.03
C THR A 131 -10.48 -12.09 -21.00
N ASN A 132 -9.21 -11.77 -20.73
CA ASN A 132 -8.77 -10.90 -19.63
C ASN A 132 -9.27 -11.37 -18.25
N VAL A 133 -9.29 -12.69 -18.04
CA VAL A 133 -9.79 -13.32 -16.80
C VAL A 133 -8.68 -14.16 -16.17
N TRP A 134 -8.56 -14.08 -14.84
CA TRP A 134 -7.77 -15.02 -14.06
C TRP A 134 -8.64 -16.21 -13.67
N ASP A 135 -8.16 -17.42 -13.96
CA ASP A 135 -8.79 -18.68 -13.58
C ASP A 135 -8.05 -19.31 -12.38
N TYR A 136 -8.78 -19.45 -11.28
CA TYR A 136 -8.33 -20.08 -10.03
C TYR A 136 -9.04 -21.44 -9.83
N ARG A 137 -9.40 -22.12 -10.93
CA ARG A 137 -10.15 -23.38 -11.01
C ARG A 137 -11.63 -23.22 -10.71
N ASP A 138 -12.00 -23.25 -9.43
CA ASP A 138 -13.41 -23.19 -9.00
C ASP A 138 -13.94 -21.74 -8.98
N ILE A 139 -13.03 -20.77 -9.07
CA ILE A 139 -13.29 -19.34 -9.00
C ILE A 139 -12.54 -18.68 -10.17
N SER A 140 -13.13 -17.64 -10.76
CA SER A 140 -12.42 -16.77 -11.69
C SER A 140 -12.57 -15.31 -11.29
N ALA A 141 -11.74 -14.43 -11.82
CA ALA A 141 -11.87 -13.00 -11.57
C ALA A 141 -11.45 -12.15 -12.78
N ASP A 142 -12.02 -10.95 -12.88
CA ASP A 142 -11.61 -9.93 -13.85
C ASP A 142 -11.46 -8.55 -13.19
N VAL A 143 -10.76 -7.66 -13.89
CA VAL A 143 -10.65 -6.23 -13.56
C VAL A 143 -11.22 -5.43 -14.74
N PRO A 144 -12.55 -5.33 -14.81
CA PRO A 144 -13.25 -4.78 -15.98
C PRO A 144 -13.13 -3.26 -16.07
N ASP A 145 -12.94 -2.60 -14.93
CA ASP A 145 -13.02 -1.15 -14.83
C ASP A 145 -11.97 -0.60 -13.86
N VAL A 146 -11.25 0.41 -14.33
CA VAL A 146 -10.28 1.19 -13.56
C VAL A 146 -10.55 2.67 -13.79
N TRP A 147 -10.85 3.40 -12.73
CA TRP A 147 -11.12 4.84 -12.80
C TRP A 147 -10.10 5.63 -12.02
N LYS A 148 -9.54 6.67 -12.64
CA LYS A 148 -8.78 7.68 -11.87
C LYS A 148 -9.74 8.41 -10.94
N ILE A 149 -9.37 8.53 -9.66
CA ILE A 149 -10.18 9.21 -8.65
C ILE A 149 -9.45 10.42 -8.08
N ASP A 150 -10.22 11.34 -7.49
CA ASP A 150 -9.68 12.48 -6.78
C ASP A 150 -8.83 12.05 -5.58
N ARG A 151 -7.69 12.72 -5.41
CA ARG A 151 -6.70 12.37 -4.38
C ARG A 151 -7.21 12.59 -2.98
N GLU A 152 -7.92 13.69 -2.73
CA GLU A 152 -8.41 14.02 -1.39
C GLU A 152 -9.60 13.14 -1.02
N ALA A 153 -10.47 12.81 -1.99
CA ALA A 153 -11.51 11.79 -1.82
C ALA A 153 -10.91 10.42 -1.49
N ALA A 154 -9.88 9.99 -2.22
CA ALA A 154 -9.20 8.71 -1.98
C ALA A 154 -8.54 8.67 -0.59
N LYS A 155 -7.80 9.72 -0.22
CA LYS A 155 -7.22 9.86 1.14
C LYS A 155 -8.31 9.79 2.21
N SER A 156 -9.45 10.45 2.01
CA SER A 156 -10.57 10.40 2.96
C SER A 156 -11.13 8.97 3.09
N ALA A 157 -11.37 8.28 1.98
CA ALA A 157 -11.85 6.89 2.00
C ALA A 157 -10.89 5.93 2.72
N LEU A 158 -9.59 6.10 2.51
CA LEU A 158 -8.54 5.33 3.18
C LEU A 158 -8.51 5.60 4.68
N ARG A 159 -8.56 6.88 5.07
CA ARG A 159 -8.57 7.32 6.47
C ARG A 159 -9.73 6.73 7.26
N HIS A 160 -10.88 6.58 6.63
CA HIS A 160 -12.09 6.02 7.25
C HIS A 160 -12.20 4.50 7.09
N GLY A 161 -11.22 3.82 6.48
CA GLY A 161 -11.24 2.37 6.27
C GLY A 161 -12.42 1.90 5.41
N LEU A 162 -12.95 2.76 4.55
CA LEU A 162 -14.14 2.47 3.74
C LEU A 162 -13.84 1.50 2.59
N LEU A 163 -12.60 1.51 2.11
CA LEU A 163 -12.13 0.68 1.02
C LEU A 163 -10.74 0.11 1.34
N PRO A 164 -10.46 -1.13 0.93
CA PRO A 164 -9.11 -1.69 0.97
C PRO A 164 -8.16 -0.88 0.08
N PHE A 165 -6.87 -0.95 0.40
CA PHE A 165 -5.83 -0.15 -0.21
C PHE A 165 -4.69 -1.00 -0.73
N TRP A 166 -4.29 -0.76 -1.98
CA TRP A 166 -3.09 -1.32 -2.56
C TRP A 166 -2.11 -0.19 -2.86
N LEU A 167 -0.94 -0.24 -2.22
CA LEU A 167 0.16 0.69 -2.44
C LEU A 167 1.48 -0.06 -2.52
N TRP A 168 2.23 0.30 -3.56
CA TRP A 168 3.57 -0.21 -3.84
C TRP A 168 4.43 0.97 -4.29
N VAL A 169 5.39 1.41 -3.46
CA VAL A 169 6.33 2.49 -3.78
C VAL A 169 7.73 2.14 -3.32
#